data_AF-A0A4U0NR14-F1
#
_entry.id   AF-A0A4U0NR14-F1
#
_cell.length_a   1.000
_cell.length_b   1.000
_cell.length_c   1.000
_cell.angle_alpha   90.00
_cell.angle_beta   90.00
_cell.angle_gamma   90.00
#
_symmetry.space_group_name_H-M   'P 1'
#
loop_
_entity.id
_entity.type
_entity.pdbx_description
1 polymer ?
#
loop_
_entity_poly.entity_id
_entity_poly.type
_entity_poly.pdbx_seq_one_letter_code
_entity_poly.pdbx_strand_id
1 'polypeptide(L)'
;MAVDTSKIEIIRADESHLPEVVALAGARSLDPSDLAAAGRDGFLVSDYTLDDYRSRLTHAEHFWVAVRDNEVLGFLLAYTDEQLEPEEWLNHRIKTSLGSFLVIKQVCVSRNAARRGVASRLYHHVLEQWPASPVIAAVVSEPYNHASARFHRKLGFEELTRLTPPDGRPRTVWVWRKPRESMLQVQYSVAVDLYKHEDTTNWHKLNNFFYITAAMAAAVAVTLGKDGAASKEVARSLALIIAAIGFGCSLAFSQMLRFGRRYLLARKSAVMELEEHMAWHGGQRIVGRDTGSAGNSWLRSSPTGLIMIVLPLLVAVCWVAMGVVIAAM
;
A
#
# COMPACT_ATOMS: atom_id res chain seq x y z
N MET A 1 -24.18 21.99 15.62
CA MET A 1 -24.26 20.89 16.60
C MET A 1 -23.60 19.64 16.04
N ALA A 2 -22.57 19.12 16.71
CA ALA A 2 -21.97 17.82 16.38
C ALA A 2 -23.02 16.71 16.58
N VAL A 3 -23.06 15.71 15.69
CA VAL A 3 -23.93 14.54 15.90
C VAL A 3 -23.11 13.67 16.81
N ASP A 4 -23.62 13.44 18.00
CA ASP A 4 -23.12 12.38 18.85
C ASP A 4 -23.36 11.04 18.14
N THR A 5 -22.28 10.42 17.68
CA THR A 5 -22.32 9.16 16.96
C THR A 5 -22.63 7.98 17.87
N SER A 6 -22.61 8.15 19.19
CA SER A 6 -22.95 7.09 20.16
C SER A 6 -24.43 6.70 20.16
N LYS A 7 -25.31 7.54 19.60
CA LYS A 7 -26.77 7.32 19.52
C LYS A 7 -27.29 6.82 18.18
N ILE A 8 -26.40 6.51 17.23
CA ILE A 8 -26.83 5.96 15.94
C ILE A 8 -26.92 4.43 16.09
N GLU A 9 -28.06 3.85 15.74
CA GLU A 9 -28.27 2.40 15.71
C GLU A 9 -28.26 1.92 14.26
N ILE A 10 -27.63 0.77 14.01
CA ILE A 10 -27.68 0.11 12.70
C ILE A 10 -28.68 -1.03 12.82
N ILE A 11 -29.81 -0.92 12.13
CA ILE A 11 -30.91 -1.89 12.19
C ILE A 11 -31.29 -2.34 10.79
N ARG A 12 -31.94 -3.50 10.72
CA ARG A 12 -32.42 -4.06 9.45
C ARG A 12 -33.48 -3.13 8.88
N ALA A 13 -33.40 -2.82 7.59
CA ALA A 13 -34.45 -2.08 6.92
C ALA A 13 -35.74 -2.92 6.90
N ASP A 14 -36.88 -2.25 7.04
CA ASP A 14 -38.21 -2.82 6.92
C ASP A 14 -39.13 -1.84 6.18
N GLU A 15 -40.41 -2.22 6.02
CA GLU A 15 -41.40 -1.44 5.28
C GLU A 15 -41.57 -0.01 5.82
N SER A 16 -41.43 0.19 7.13
CA SER A 16 -41.60 1.51 7.77
C SER A 16 -40.49 2.49 7.41
N HIS A 17 -39.30 2.00 7.05
CA HIS A 17 -38.14 2.81 6.69
C HIS A 17 -38.15 3.24 5.22
N LEU A 18 -38.88 2.55 4.35
CA LEU A 18 -38.79 2.75 2.90
C LEU A 18 -39.12 4.18 2.43
N PRO A 19 -40.12 4.89 2.98
CA PRO A 19 -40.40 6.27 2.57
C PRO A 19 -39.18 7.19 2.79
N GLU A 20 -38.49 7.05 3.92
CA GLU A 20 -37.29 7.83 4.22
C GLU A 20 -36.10 7.41 3.36
N VAL A 21 -35.95 6.11 3.08
CA VAL A 21 -34.90 5.59 2.18
C VAL A 21 -35.05 6.17 0.78
N VAL A 22 -36.28 6.15 0.22
CA VAL A 22 -36.57 6.71 -1.11
C VAL A 22 -36.30 8.21 -1.13
N ALA A 23 -36.78 8.95 -0.12
CA ALA A 23 -36.51 10.37 -0.01
C ALA A 23 -35.01 10.68 0.07
N LEU A 24 -34.26 9.88 0.83
CA LEU A 24 -32.81 10.03 0.98
C LEU A 24 -32.06 9.76 -0.31
N ALA A 25 -32.43 8.69 -1.03
CA ALA A 25 -31.87 8.34 -2.32
C ALA A 25 -32.16 9.44 -3.36
N GLY A 26 -33.41 9.92 -3.42
CA GLY A 26 -33.82 11.01 -4.32
C GLY A 26 -33.05 12.31 -4.05
N ALA A 27 -32.82 12.67 -2.78
CA ALA A 27 -32.04 13.85 -2.41
C ALA A 27 -30.52 13.76 -2.76
N ARG A 28 -30.08 12.57 -3.18
CA ARG A 28 -28.69 12.22 -3.53
C ARG A 28 -28.55 11.67 -4.95
N SER A 29 -29.62 11.69 -5.74
CA SER A 29 -29.56 11.32 -7.15
C SER A 29 -28.66 12.30 -7.92
N LEU A 30 -28.08 11.82 -9.02
CA LEU A 30 -27.28 12.66 -9.92
C LEU A 30 -28.17 13.76 -10.50
N ASP A 31 -27.93 15.01 -10.13
CA ASP A 31 -28.41 16.15 -10.91
C ASP A 31 -27.48 16.33 -12.13
N PRO A 32 -27.95 16.08 -13.36
CA PRO A 32 -27.13 16.21 -14.58
C PRO A 32 -26.66 17.65 -14.82
N SER A 33 -27.28 18.64 -14.17
CA SER A 33 -26.98 20.06 -14.36
C SER A 33 -25.80 20.58 -13.53
N ASP A 34 -25.35 19.84 -12.49
CA ASP A 34 -24.18 20.20 -11.66
C ASP A 34 -23.26 19.00 -11.35
N LEU A 35 -22.56 18.54 -12.40
CA LEU A 35 -21.58 17.45 -12.32
C LEU A 35 -20.39 17.76 -11.38
N ALA A 36 -20.09 19.05 -11.15
CA ALA A 36 -18.98 19.47 -10.29
C ALA A 36 -19.32 19.35 -8.80
N ALA A 37 -20.56 19.65 -8.40
CA ALA A 37 -21.04 19.38 -7.05
C ALA A 37 -21.18 17.87 -6.78
N ALA A 38 -21.64 17.09 -7.77
CA ALA A 38 -21.77 15.64 -7.67
C ALA A 38 -20.44 14.92 -7.33
N GLY A 39 -19.31 15.39 -7.87
CA GLY A 39 -17.98 14.86 -7.55
C GLY A 39 -17.48 15.15 -6.13
N ARG A 40 -18.04 16.17 -5.45
CA ARG A 40 -17.65 16.59 -4.09
C ARG A 40 -18.51 15.96 -2.99
N ASP A 41 -19.80 15.76 -3.25
CA ASP A 41 -20.77 15.38 -2.20
C ASP A 41 -20.93 13.87 -1.98
N GLY A 42 -20.39 13.06 -2.89
CA GLY A 42 -20.24 11.60 -2.72
C GLY A 42 -21.55 10.81 -2.85
N PHE A 43 -21.39 9.52 -3.20
CA PHE A 43 -22.43 8.47 -3.28
C PHE A 43 -23.66 8.82 -4.12
N LEU A 44 -23.52 8.55 -5.41
CA LEU A 44 -24.62 8.63 -6.36
C LEU A 44 -25.36 7.30 -6.32
N VAL A 45 -26.67 7.37 -6.11
CA VAL A 45 -27.54 6.21 -5.93
C VAL A 45 -28.30 5.98 -7.24
N SER A 46 -28.55 4.72 -7.60
CA SER A 46 -29.41 4.39 -8.74
C SER A 46 -30.83 4.91 -8.51
N ASP A 47 -31.56 5.18 -9.58
CA ASP A 47 -32.94 5.69 -9.55
C ASP A 47 -33.94 4.56 -9.22
N TYR A 48 -33.84 4.02 -8.00
CA TYR A 48 -34.73 2.99 -7.49
C TYR A 48 -36.02 3.62 -6.96
N THR A 49 -37.14 3.04 -7.40
CA THR A 49 -38.49 3.36 -6.94
C THR A 49 -38.76 2.73 -5.57
N LEU A 50 -39.87 3.11 -4.95
CA LEU A 50 -40.34 2.49 -3.70
C LEU A 50 -40.52 0.96 -3.86
N ASP A 51 -41.04 0.52 -5.00
CA ASP A 51 -41.26 -0.91 -5.28
C ASP A 51 -39.93 -1.66 -5.45
N ASP A 52 -38.92 -1.02 -6.04
CA ASP A 52 -37.57 -1.59 -6.12
C ASP A 52 -37.01 -1.83 -4.72
N TYR A 53 -37.05 -0.82 -3.84
CA TYR A 53 -36.58 -0.98 -2.46
C TYR A 53 -37.40 -2.01 -1.67
N ARG A 54 -38.71 -2.06 -1.88
CA ARG A 54 -39.57 -3.07 -1.26
C ARG A 54 -39.16 -4.48 -1.68
N SER A 55 -38.89 -4.70 -2.97
CA SER A 55 -38.37 -5.97 -3.47
C SER A 55 -37.01 -6.33 -2.83
N ARG A 56 -36.18 -5.35 -2.52
CA ARG A 56 -34.89 -5.58 -1.85
C ARG A 56 -35.00 -5.95 -0.38
N LEU A 57 -36.09 -5.62 0.32
CA LEU A 57 -36.29 -6.06 1.70
C LEU A 57 -36.26 -7.59 1.82
N THR A 58 -36.77 -8.30 0.81
CA THR A 58 -36.82 -9.77 0.79
C THR A 58 -35.57 -10.40 0.18
N HIS A 59 -35.02 -9.81 -0.89
CA HIS A 59 -33.94 -10.45 -1.66
C HIS A 59 -32.53 -10.06 -1.23
N ALA A 60 -32.32 -8.86 -0.68
CA ALA A 60 -30.97 -8.43 -0.35
C ALA A 60 -30.58 -8.90 1.05
N GLU A 61 -29.52 -9.71 1.17
CA GLU A 61 -29.06 -10.24 2.47
C GLU A 61 -28.53 -9.15 3.39
N HIS A 62 -28.21 -7.96 2.89
CA HIS A 62 -27.75 -6.82 3.68
C HIS A 62 -28.47 -5.54 3.27
N PHE A 63 -29.65 -5.30 3.84
CA PHE A 63 -30.31 -4.01 3.75
C PHE A 63 -30.43 -3.39 5.14
N TRP A 64 -29.58 -2.40 5.42
CA TRP A 64 -29.41 -1.81 6.75
C TRP A 64 -29.66 -0.31 6.71
N VAL A 65 -30.29 0.22 7.74
CA VAL A 65 -30.50 1.65 7.96
C VAL A 65 -29.77 2.09 9.22
N ALA A 66 -29.24 3.31 9.18
CA ALA A 66 -28.65 3.98 10.32
C ALA A 66 -29.68 4.96 10.89
N VAL A 67 -30.21 4.65 12.08
CA VAL A 67 -31.33 5.39 12.69
C VAL A 67 -30.84 6.14 13.93
N ARG A 68 -31.38 7.34 14.16
CA ARG A 68 -31.21 8.09 15.40
C ARG A 68 -32.49 8.87 15.69
N ASP A 69 -33.00 8.77 16.91
CA ASP A 69 -34.25 9.44 17.32
C ASP A 69 -35.40 9.16 16.33
N ASN A 70 -35.47 7.92 15.81
CA ASN A 70 -36.43 7.45 14.80
C ASN A 70 -36.33 8.11 13.41
N GLU A 71 -35.22 8.78 13.09
CA GLU A 71 -34.91 9.34 11.77
C GLU A 71 -33.84 8.48 11.06
N VAL A 72 -34.07 8.14 9.79
CA VAL A 72 -33.09 7.43 8.94
C VAL A 72 -32.03 8.42 8.45
N LEU A 73 -30.82 8.30 9.01
CA LEU A 73 -29.67 9.12 8.65
C LEU A 73 -28.89 8.58 7.44
N GLY A 74 -29.08 7.30 7.09
CA GLY A 74 -28.38 6.64 6.00
C GLY A 74 -28.83 5.20 5.83
N PHE A 75 -28.51 4.61 4.69
CA PHE A 75 -28.76 3.20 4.43
C PHE A 75 -27.62 2.58 3.62
N LEU A 76 -27.53 1.25 3.68
CA LEU A 76 -26.65 0.43 2.86
C LEU A 76 -27.43 -0.78 2.34
N LEU A 77 -27.36 -0.97 1.04
CA LEU A 77 -27.91 -2.11 0.32
C LEU A 77 -26.76 -2.92 -0.29
N ALA A 78 -26.64 -4.17 0.12
CA ALA A 78 -25.68 -5.13 -0.39
C ALA A 78 -26.29 -6.53 -0.45
N TYR A 79 -25.80 -7.33 -1.38
CA TYR A 79 -26.28 -8.69 -1.60
C TYR A 79 -25.21 -9.55 -2.27
N THR A 80 -25.38 -10.86 -2.17
CA THR A 80 -24.40 -11.82 -2.72
C THR A 80 -24.52 -11.97 -4.23
N ASP A 81 -23.52 -12.61 -4.83
CA ASP A 81 -23.55 -12.95 -6.25
C ASP A 81 -24.65 -13.96 -6.65
N GLU A 82 -25.40 -14.50 -5.68
CA GLU A 82 -26.58 -15.37 -5.89
C GLU A 82 -27.84 -14.55 -6.20
N GLN A 83 -27.90 -13.29 -5.75
CA GLN A 83 -29.05 -12.39 -5.92
C GLN A 83 -28.87 -11.41 -7.09
N LEU A 84 -27.88 -11.65 -7.97
CA LEU A 84 -27.64 -10.79 -9.13
C LEU A 84 -28.78 -10.92 -10.13
N GLU A 85 -29.31 -9.78 -10.56
CA GLU A 85 -30.29 -9.76 -11.65
C GLU A 85 -29.60 -9.96 -13.02
N PRO A 86 -30.30 -10.52 -14.02
CA PRO A 86 -29.72 -10.80 -15.34
C PRO A 86 -29.11 -9.58 -16.05
N GLU A 87 -29.67 -8.40 -15.83
CA GLU A 87 -29.25 -7.11 -16.38
C GLU A 87 -27.97 -6.54 -15.74
N GLU A 88 -27.50 -7.12 -14.64
CA GLU A 88 -26.31 -6.65 -13.91
C GLU A 88 -24.99 -7.08 -14.60
N TRP A 89 -24.83 -6.69 -15.87
CA TRP A 89 -23.71 -7.09 -16.73
C TRP A 89 -22.34 -6.97 -16.05
N LEU A 90 -22.10 -5.87 -15.33
CA LEU A 90 -20.82 -5.62 -14.66
C LEU A 90 -20.56 -6.63 -13.54
N ASN A 91 -21.58 -6.94 -12.73
CA ASN A 91 -21.46 -7.87 -11.61
C ASN A 91 -21.29 -9.31 -12.11
N HIS A 92 -22.01 -9.69 -13.18
CA HIS A 92 -21.80 -10.98 -13.87
C HIS A 92 -20.38 -11.08 -14.44
N ARG A 93 -19.86 -10.01 -15.07
CA ARG A 93 -18.49 -9.98 -15.58
C ARG A 93 -17.47 -10.16 -14.44
N ILE A 94 -17.67 -9.52 -13.29
CA ILE A 94 -16.79 -9.69 -12.12
C ILE A 94 -16.88 -11.12 -11.59
N LYS A 95 -18.08 -11.72 -11.51
CA LYS A 95 -18.31 -13.09 -11.03
C LYS A 95 -17.46 -14.11 -11.77
N THR A 96 -17.37 -13.99 -13.09
CA THR A 96 -16.55 -14.91 -13.91
C THR A 96 -15.07 -14.90 -13.56
N SER A 97 -14.56 -13.80 -12.98
CA SER A 97 -13.13 -13.63 -12.67
C SER A 97 -12.82 -13.76 -11.17
N LEU A 98 -13.70 -13.26 -10.30
CA LEU A 98 -13.48 -13.17 -8.86
C LEU A 98 -14.06 -14.38 -8.11
N GLY A 99 -14.99 -15.12 -8.73
CA GLY A 99 -15.79 -16.13 -8.05
C GLY A 99 -16.91 -15.48 -7.24
N SER A 100 -17.27 -16.09 -6.11
CA SER A 100 -18.30 -15.57 -5.21
C SER A 100 -17.87 -14.28 -4.52
N PHE A 101 -18.81 -13.35 -4.33
CA PHE A 101 -18.58 -12.06 -3.69
C PHE A 101 -19.85 -11.48 -3.07
N LEU A 102 -19.68 -10.48 -2.22
CA LEU A 102 -20.77 -9.58 -1.79
C LEU A 102 -20.63 -8.26 -2.55
N VAL A 103 -21.70 -7.75 -3.16
CA VAL A 103 -21.69 -6.43 -3.80
C VAL A 103 -22.42 -5.42 -2.93
N ILE A 104 -21.73 -4.32 -2.59
CA ILE A 104 -22.38 -3.13 -2.04
C ILE A 104 -22.95 -2.36 -3.23
N LYS A 105 -24.26 -2.51 -3.43
CA LYS A 105 -24.99 -1.92 -4.54
C LYS A 105 -25.21 -0.43 -4.33
N GLN A 106 -25.64 -0.07 -3.12
CA GLN A 106 -25.90 1.32 -2.77
C GLN A 106 -25.51 1.60 -1.32
N VAL A 107 -25.02 2.80 -1.09
CA VAL A 107 -24.90 3.39 0.24
C VAL A 107 -25.27 4.85 0.11
N CYS A 108 -26.06 5.34 1.06
CA CYS A 108 -26.50 6.73 1.06
C CYS A 108 -26.49 7.26 2.49
N VAL A 109 -26.14 8.53 2.66
CA VAL A 109 -26.17 9.21 3.96
C VAL A 109 -26.76 10.60 3.77
N SER A 110 -27.57 11.05 4.71
CA SER A 110 -28.17 12.39 4.68
C SER A 110 -27.09 13.47 4.64
N ARG A 111 -27.37 14.60 3.99
CA ARG A 111 -26.41 15.72 3.92
C ARG A 111 -26.06 16.23 5.32
N ASN A 112 -27.03 16.22 6.23
CA ASN A 112 -26.88 16.67 7.61
C ASN A 112 -26.01 15.71 8.46
N ALA A 113 -25.99 14.42 8.12
CA ALA A 113 -25.17 13.40 8.78
C ALA A 113 -23.85 13.08 8.03
N ALA A 114 -23.60 13.71 6.89
CA ALA A 114 -22.39 13.51 6.10
C ALA A 114 -21.12 13.88 6.88
N ARG A 115 -20.02 13.16 6.62
CA ARG A 115 -18.72 13.33 7.31
C ARG A 115 -18.75 13.09 8.82
N ARG A 116 -19.80 12.46 9.36
CA ARG A 116 -19.92 12.09 10.78
C ARG A 116 -19.81 10.59 11.03
N GLY A 117 -19.20 9.84 10.10
CA GLY A 117 -18.93 8.41 10.27
C GLY A 117 -20.10 7.46 9.99
N VAL A 118 -21.29 7.94 9.63
CA VAL A 118 -22.47 7.09 9.37
C VAL A 118 -22.20 6.01 8.31
N ALA A 119 -21.67 6.40 7.14
CA ALA A 119 -21.31 5.45 6.09
C ALA A 119 -20.26 4.42 6.57
N SER A 120 -19.27 4.86 7.36
CA SER A 120 -18.26 3.94 7.92
C SER A 120 -18.90 2.91 8.85
N ARG A 121 -19.84 3.33 9.71
CA ARG A 121 -20.56 2.39 10.59
C ARG A 121 -21.40 1.38 9.81
N LEU A 122 -22.10 1.82 8.75
CA LEU A 122 -22.83 0.91 7.86
C LEU A 122 -21.92 -0.11 7.18
N TYR A 123 -20.77 0.33 6.64
CA TYR A 123 -19.79 -0.57 6.04
C TYR A 123 -19.23 -1.55 7.06
N HIS A 124 -18.75 -1.07 8.22
CA HIS A 124 -18.19 -1.96 9.25
C HIS A 124 -19.20 -3.02 9.70
N HIS A 125 -20.47 -2.64 9.90
CA HIS A 125 -21.53 -3.58 10.24
C HIS A 125 -21.65 -4.74 9.24
N VAL A 126 -21.54 -4.46 7.94
CA VAL A 126 -21.58 -5.49 6.89
C VAL A 126 -20.26 -6.27 6.81
N LEU A 127 -19.11 -5.58 6.81
CA LEU A 127 -17.80 -6.20 6.64
C LEU A 127 -17.41 -7.12 7.80
N GLU A 128 -17.80 -6.79 9.04
CA GLU A 128 -17.55 -7.63 10.22
C GLU A 128 -18.35 -8.94 10.19
N GLN A 129 -19.57 -8.87 9.64
CA GLN A 129 -20.46 -10.04 9.53
C GLN A 129 -20.16 -10.91 8.32
N TRP A 130 -19.38 -10.43 7.34
CA TRP A 130 -19.11 -11.14 6.09
C TRP A 130 -17.73 -11.84 6.10
N PRO A 131 -17.66 -13.17 6.30
CA PRO A 131 -16.41 -13.78 6.76
C PRO A 131 -15.49 -14.32 5.67
N ALA A 132 -15.94 -14.53 4.42
CA ALA A 132 -15.21 -15.39 3.48
C ALA A 132 -14.93 -14.81 2.09
N SER A 133 -15.90 -14.13 1.48
CA SER A 133 -15.80 -13.72 0.07
C SER A 133 -15.39 -12.26 -0.06
N PRO A 134 -14.69 -11.87 -1.14
CA PRO A 134 -14.43 -10.46 -1.44
C PRO A 134 -15.72 -9.63 -1.40
N VAL A 135 -15.62 -8.39 -0.94
CA VAL A 135 -16.69 -7.41 -0.99
C VAL A 135 -16.34 -6.40 -2.06
N ILE A 136 -17.24 -6.17 -3.01
CA ILE A 136 -17.02 -5.24 -4.13
C ILE A 136 -17.94 -4.03 -4.04
N ALA A 137 -17.48 -2.90 -4.56
CA ALA A 137 -18.29 -1.72 -4.81
C ALA A 137 -17.91 -1.12 -6.16
N ALA A 138 -18.88 -1.00 -7.07
CA ALA A 138 -18.66 -0.40 -8.38
C ALA A 138 -19.09 1.08 -8.35
N VAL A 139 -18.15 1.99 -8.58
CA VAL A 139 -18.38 3.43 -8.52
C VAL A 139 -18.18 4.02 -9.91
N VAL A 140 -19.07 4.91 -10.34
CA VAL A 140 -18.93 5.65 -11.60
C VAL A 140 -17.61 6.45 -11.58
N SER A 141 -16.81 6.28 -12.63
CA SER A 141 -15.48 6.90 -12.75
C SER A 141 -15.54 8.35 -13.22
N GLU A 142 -16.62 8.73 -13.91
CA GLU A 142 -16.77 10.07 -14.51
C GLU A 142 -18.14 10.69 -14.21
N PRO A 143 -18.19 11.90 -13.61
CA PRO A 143 -17.05 12.68 -13.11
C PRO A 143 -16.35 11.98 -11.93
N TYR A 144 -15.03 12.18 -11.80
CA TYR A 144 -14.25 11.48 -10.78
C TYR A 144 -14.67 11.86 -9.36
N ASN A 145 -15.17 10.88 -8.61
CA ASN A 145 -15.66 11.07 -7.25
C ASN A 145 -14.54 10.92 -6.21
N HIS A 146 -13.79 12.00 -5.97
CA HIS A 146 -12.70 12.03 -4.98
C HIS A 146 -13.16 11.66 -3.57
N ALA A 147 -14.40 11.99 -3.20
CA ALA A 147 -14.96 11.67 -1.89
C ALA A 147 -15.14 10.16 -1.71
N SER A 148 -15.77 9.51 -2.69
CA SER A 148 -15.98 8.05 -2.70
C SER A 148 -14.65 7.30 -2.76
N ALA A 149 -13.73 7.71 -3.63
CA ALA A 149 -12.41 7.07 -3.73
C ALA A 149 -11.61 7.13 -2.42
N ARG A 150 -11.60 8.29 -1.75
CA ARG A 150 -10.94 8.43 -0.44
C ARG A 150 -11.62 7.59 0.64
N PHE A 151 -12.95 7.53 0.62
CA PHE A 151 -13.71 6.72 1.57
C PHE A 151 -13.40 5.23 1.44
N HIS A 152 -13.44 4.69 0.22
CA HIS A 152 -13.13 3.29 -0.05
C HIS A 152 -11.69 2.94 0.37
N ARG A 153 -10.69 3.76 -0.02
CA ARG A 153 -9.30 3.55 0.43
C ARG A 153 -9.15 3.57 1.95
N LYS A 154 -9.85 4.48 2.64
CA LYS A 154 -9.83 4.56 4.11
C LYS A 154 -10.38 3.28 4.76
N LEU A 155 -11.34 2.62 4.13
CA LEU A 155 -11.89 1.34 4.58
C LEU A 155 -11.08 0.12 4.14
N GLY A 156 -9.93 0.31 3.46
CA GLY A 156 -9.09 -0.78 2.99
C GLY A 156 -9.55 -1.41 1.68
N PHE A 157 -10.43 -0.76 0.92
CA PHE A 157 -10.71 -1.18 -0.45
C PHE A 157 -9.58 -0.75 -1.38
N GLU A 158 -9.27 -1.63 -2.33
CA GLU A 158 -8.30 -1.41 -3.39
C GLU A 158 -9.01 -1.33 -4.74
N GLU A 159 -8.42 -0.62 -5.70
CA GLU A 159 -8.92 -0.59 -7.07
C GLU A 159 -8.57 -1.92 -7.76
N LEU A 160 -9.61 -2.69 -8.14
CA LEU A 160 -9.44 -3.98 -8.79
C LEU A 160 -9.29 -3.83 -10.30
N THR A 161 -10.21 -3.09 -10.91
CA THR A 161 -10.28 -2.92 -12.37
C THR A 161 -11.20 -1.76 -12.73
N ARG A 162 -11.14 -1.33 -14.00
CA ARG A 162 -12.09 -0.40 -14.60
C ARG A 162 -12.81 -1.08 -15.75
N LEU A 163 -14.13 -0.96 -15.77
CA LEU A 163 -14.98 -1.55 -16.80
C LEU A 163 -15.95 -0.50 -17.33
N THR A 164 -16.28 -0.60 -18.61
CA THR A 164 -17.33 0.21 -19.25
C THR A 164 -18.47 -0.73 -19.63
N PRO A 165 -19.57 -0.74 -18.88
CA PRO A 165 -20.78 -1.49 -19.23
C PRO A 165 -21.44 -0.97 -20.52
N PRO A 166 -22.47 -1.69 -21.04
CA PRO A 166 -23.18 -1.31 -22.26
C PRO A 166 -23.82 0.09 -22.27
N ASP A 167 -24.02 0.70 -21.10
CA ASP A 167 -24.52 2.07 -20.97
C ASP A 167 -23.45 3.16 -21.20
N GLY A 168 -22.22 2.76 -21.52
CA GLY A 168 -21.12 3.65 -21.91
C GLY A 168 -20.44 4.39 -20.74
N ARG A 169 -20.89 4.20 -19.49
CA ARG A 169 -20.33 4.93 -18.34
C ARG A 169 -19.19 4.14 -17.68
N PRO A 170 -17.94 4.64 -17.68
CA PRO A 170 -16.83 3.92 -17.07
C PRO A 170 -17.03 3.81 -15.55
N ARG A 171 -16.70 2.64 -14.98
CA ARG A 171 -16.84 2.35 -13.55
C ARG A 171 -15.55 1.77 -13.01
N THR A 172 -15.15 2.24 -11.84
CA THR A 172 -14.04 1.70 -11.06
C THR A 172 -14.60 0.69 -10.08
N VAL A 173 -14.10 -0.55 -10.16
CA VAL A 173 -14.46 -1.63 -9.24
C VAL A 173 -13.50 -1.60 -8.08
N TRP A 174 -14.03 -1.33 -6.90
CA TRP A 174 -13.29 -1.39 -5.64
C TRP A 174 -13.51 -2.76 -5.01
N VAL A 175 -12.46 -3.36 -4.46
CA VAL A 175 -12.53 -4.65 -3.77
C VAL A 175 -11.94 -4.52 -2.37
N TRP A 176 -12.67 -5.04 -1.40
CA TRP A 176 -12.19 -5.31 -0.06
C TRP A 176 -12.09 -6.83 0.10
N ARG A 177 -10.99 -7.29 0.68
CA ARG A 177 -10.78 -8.71 0.96
C ARG A 177 -10.47 -8.83 2.42
N LYS A 178 -11.15 -9.76 3.11
CA LYS A 178 -10.72 -10.12 4.46
C LYS A 178 -9.32 -10.74 4.35
N PRO A 179 -8.32 -10.17 5.01
CA PRO A 179 -6.99 -10.74 5.03
C PRO A 179 -7.08 -12.16 5.61
N ARG A 180 -6.58 -13.16 4.87
CA ARG A 180 -6.47 -14.52 5.41
C ARG A 180 -5.25 -14.55 6.31
N GLU A 181 -5.43 -14.84 7.60
CA GLU A 181 -4.34 -14.87 8.58
C GLU A 181 -3.18 -15.75 8.12
N SER A 182 -3.47 -16.92 7.53
CA SER A 182 -2.45 -17.82 6.97
C SER A 182 -1.65 -17.18 5.83
N MET A 183 -2.31 -16.39 4.97
CA MET A 183 -1.63 -15.66 3.90
C MET A 183 -0.75 -14.53 4.45
N LEU A 184 -1.23 -13.79 5.45
CA LEU A 184 -0.46 -12.75 6.12
C LEU A 184 0.77 -13.33 6.83
N GLN A 185 0.64 -14.47 7.51
CA GLN A 185 1.76 -15.17 8.15
C GLN A 185 2.82 -15.59 7.12
N VAL A 186 2.39 -16.16 5.98
CA VAL A 186 3.30 -16.53 4.89
C VAL A 186 3.98 -15.29 4.30
N GLN A 187 3.23 -14.24 3.99
CA GLN A 187 3.76 -13.00 3.44
C GLN A 187 4.75 -12.32 4.40
N TYR A 188 4.45 -12.32 5.69
CA TYR A 188 5.34 -11.80 6.72
C TYR A 188 6.66 -12.58 6.77
N SER A 189 6.61 -13.92 6.75
CA SER A 189 7.81 -14.77 6.68
C SER A 189 8.64 -14.44 5.44
N VAL A 190 8.02 -14.38 4.26
CA VAL A 190 8.71 -14.05 3.00
C VAL A 190 9.33 -12.65 3.06
N ALA A 191 8.61 -11.66 3.61
CA ALA A 191 9.12 -10.30 3.74
C ALA A 191 10.34 -10.23 4.67
N VAL A 192 10.32 -10.96 5.80
CA VAL A 192 11.46 -11.08 6.72
C VAL A 192 12.65 -11.76 6.05
N ASP A 193 12.42 -12.83 5.27
CA ASP A 193 13.49 -13.54 4.57
C ASP A 193 14.13 -12.66 3.49
N LEU A 194 13.34 -11.91 2.72
CA LEU A 194 13.84 -10.93 1.76
C LEU A 194 14.67 -9.83 2.44
N TYR A 195 14.24 -9.36 3.61
CA TYR A 195 15.00 -8.39 4.40
C TYR A 195 16.34 -8.96 4.86
N LYS A 196 16.36 -10.17 5.43
CA LYS A 196 17.59 -10.86 5.86
C LYS A 196 18.53 -11.15 4.69
N HIS A 197 17.99 -11.59 3.55
CA HIS A 197 18.76 -11.87 2.36
C HIS A 197 19.48 -10.61 1.85
N GLU A 198 18.79 -9.46 1.80
CA GLU A 198 19.41 -8.22 1.37
C GLU A 198 20.50 -7.74 2.35
N ASP A 199 20.29 -7.87 3.66
CA ASP A 199 21.29 -7.51 4.66
C ASP A 199 22.57 -8.35 4.47
N THR A 200 22.39 -9.67 4.36
CA THR A 200 23.48 -10.63 4.12
C THR A 200 24.22 -10.33 2.82
N THR A 201 23.49 -10.03 1.75
CA THR A 201 24.07 -9.69 0.44
C THR A 201 24.89 -8.41 0.51
N ASN A 202 24.43 -7.39 1.25
CA ASN A 202 25.19 -6.15 1.42
C ASN A 202 26.49 -6.36 2.21
N TRP A 203 26.48 -7.21 3.24
CA TRP A 203 27.70 -7.63 3.93
C TRP A 203 28.66 -8.41 3.03
N HIS A 204 28.15 -9.30 2.17
CA HIS A 204 28.99 -10.00 1.19
C HIS A 204 29.61 -9.05 0.16
N LYS A 205 28.86 -8.04 -0.33
CA LYS A 205 29.40 -7.00 -1.22
C LYS A 205 30.56 -6.26 -0.54
N LEU A 206 30.41 -5.89 0.73
CA LEU A 206 31.47 -5.24 1.50
C LEU A 206 32.68 -6.16 1.71
N ASN A 207 32.48 -7.45 1.99
CA ASN A 207 33.56 -8.42 2.13
C ASN A 207 34.36 -8.57 0.81
N ASN A 208 33.65 -8.71 -0.30
CA ASN A 208 34.26 -8.79 -1.64
C ASN A 208 35.05 -7.52 -1.98
N PHE A 209 34.54 -6.35 -1.57
CA PHE A 209 35.27 -5.09 -1.72
C PHE A 209 36.63 -5.11 -1.02
N PHE A 210 36.71 -5.65 0.20
CA PHE A 210 37.98 -5.77 0.91
C PHE A 210 38.97 -6.71 0.21
N TYR A 211 38.51 -7.88 -0.25
CA TYR A 211 39.38 -8.80 -0.98
C TYR A 211 39.96 -8.18 -2.25
N ILE A 212 39.11 -7.52 -3.04
CA ILE A 212 39.53 -6.86 -4.28
C ILE A 212 40.53 -5.73 -3.97
N THR A 213 40.23 -4.89 -2.98
CA THR A 213 41.12 -3.79 -2.57
C THR A 213 42.47 -4.29 -2.07
N ALA A 214 42.48 -5.30 -1.20
CA ALA A 214 43.71 -5.88 -0.68
C ALA A 214 44.57 -6.51 -1.79
N ALA A 215 43.95 -7.21 -2.73
CA ALA A 215 44.63 -7.79 -3.88
C ALA A 215 45.27 -6.71 -4.78
N MET A 216 44.54 -5.62 -5.06
CA MET A 216 45.09 -4.50 -5.82
C MET A 216 46.23 -3.80 -5.08
N ALA A 217 46.11 -3.61 -3.76
CA ALA A 217 47.18 -2.99 -2.97
C ALA A 217 48.45 -3.85 -2.97
N ALA A 218 48.31 -5.17 -2.83
CA ALA A 218 49.42 -6.12 -2.97
C ALA A 218 50.04 -6.07 -4.37
N ALA A 219 49.23 -5.96 -5.43
CA ALA A 219 49.71 -5.82 -6.79
C ALA A 219 50.55 -4.54 -6.98
N VAL A 220 50.13 -3.42 -6.40
CA VAL A 220 50.93 -2.17 -6.39
C VAL A 220 52.27 -2.39 -5.68
N ALA A 221 52.27 -2.99 -4.50
CA ALA A 221 53.49 -3.24 -3.73
C ALA A 221 54.50 -4.12 -4.50
N VAL A 222 54.02 -5.21 -5.13
CA VAL A 222 54.85 -6.09 -5.97
C VAL A 222 55.38 -5.37 -7.20
N THR A 223 54.56 -4.51 -7.82
CA THR A 223 54.96 -3.76 -9.03
C THR A 223 56.08 -2.78 -8.73
N LEU A 224 56.01 -2.07 -7.60
CA LEU A 224 57.00 -1.07 -7.20
C LEU A 224 58.27 -1.66 -6.59
N GLY A 225 58.25 -2.93 -6.14
CA GLY A 225 59.37 -3.58 -5.46
C GLY A 225 60.42 -4.24 -6.38
N LYS A 226 60.31 -4.19 -7.71
CA LYS A 226 61.28 -4.81 -8.64
C LYS A 226 62.36 -3.81 -9.10
N ASP A 227 63.63 -4.11 -8.82
CA ASP A 227 64.77 -3.28 -9.19
C ASP A 227 65.20 -3.43 -10.66
N GLY A 228 65.09 -2.34 -11.43
CA GLY A 228 65.66 -2.19 -12.79
C GLY A 228 65.31 -0.82 -13.40
N ALA A 229 66.25 -0.15 -14.08
CA ALA A 229 66.06 1.25 -14.51
C ALA A 229 65.02 1.41 -15.64
N ALA A 230 64.97 0.50 -16.63
CA ALA A 230 63.93 0.48 -17.67
C ALA A 230 62.59 -0.10 -17.16
N SER A 231 62.60 -0.85 -16.07
CA SER A 231 61.39 -1.37 -15.43
C SER A 231 60.73 -0.35 -14.50
N LYS A 232 61.43 0.71 -14.06
CA LYS A 232 60.89 1.73 -13.13
C LYS A 232 59.76 2.56 -13.73
N GLU A 233 59.91 3.07 -14.96
CA GLU A 233 58.84 3.87 -15.60
C GLU A 233 57.60 3.02 -15.92
N VAL A 234 57.81 1.79 -16.42
CA VAL A 234 56.73 0.85 -16.71
C VAL A 234 56.03 0.40 -15.43
N ALA A 235 56.77 0.10 -14.36
CA ALA A 235 56.23 -0.24 -13.06
C ALA A 235 55.40 0.90 -12.46
N ARG A 236 55.89 2.14 -12.55
CA ARG A 236 55.17 3.32 -12.09
C ARG A 236 53.86 3.52 -12.86
N SER A 237 53.91 3.41 -14.19
CA SER A 237 52.72 3.54 -15.04
C SER A 237 51.68 2.47 -14.72
N LEU A 238 52.11 1.22 -14.53
CA LEU A 238 51.23 0.12 -14.14
C LEU A 238 50.64 0.33 -12.74
N ALA A 239 51.43 0.81 -11.78
CA ALA A 239 50.95 1.12 -10.44
C ALA A 239 49.91 2.26 -10.44
N LEU A 240 50.08 3.28 -11.28
CA LEU A 240 49.08 4.34 -11.48
C LEU A 240 47.77 3.81 -12.08
N ILE A 241 47.86 2.90 -13.05
CA ILE A 241 46.67 2.24 -13.63
C ILE A 241 45.94 1.43 -12.56
N ILE A 242 46.65 0.62 -11.76
CA ILE A 242 46.05 -0.14 -10.66
C ILE A 242 45.41 0.80 -9.65
N ALA A 243 46.04 1.94 -9.33
CA ALA A 243 45.47 2.92 -8.41
C ALA A 243 44.18 3.58 -8.95
N ALA A 244 44.15 3.89 -10.25
CA ALA A 244 42.96 4.41 -10.92
C ALA A 244 41.81 3.38 -10.94
N ILE A 245 42.12 2.10 -11.20
CA ILE A 245 41.14 1.01 -11.11
C ILE A 245 40.64 0.87 -9.67
N GLY A 246 41.53 0.90 -8.69
CA GLY A 246 41.18 0.82 -7.27
C GLY A 246 40.24 1.94 -6.82
N PHE A 247 40.48 3.17 -7.28
CA PHE A 247 39.58 4.30 -7.07
C PHE A 247 38.21 4.05 -7.72
N GLY A 248 38.18 3.64 -8.99
CA GLY A 248 36.94 3.35 -9.72
C GLY A 248 36.11 2.24 -9.06
N CYS A 249 36.74 1.13 -8.67
CA CYS A 249 36.11 0.05 -7.92
C CYS A 249 35.54 0.56 -6.58
N SER A 250 36.28 1.38 -5.85
CA SER A 250 35.83 1.94 -4.57
C SER A 250 34.58 2.81 -4.69
N LEU A 251 34.51 3.64 -5.74
CA LEU A 251 33.29 4.42 -6.06
C LEU A 251 32.12 3.52 -6.47
N ALA A 252 32.36 2.51 -7.30
CA ALA A 252 31.33 1.57 -7.74
C ALA A 252 30.72 0.80 -6.55
N PHE A 253 31.56 0.27 -5.64
CA PHE A 253 31.10 -0.42 -4.44
C PHE A 253 30.37 0.53 -3.47
N SER A 254 30.83 1.77 -3.30
CA SER A 254 30.11 2.79 -2.53
C SER A 254 28.69 3.00 -3.05
N GLN A 255 28.55 3.17 -4.37
CA GLN A 255 27.24 3.39 -4.99
C GLN A 255 26.35 2.14 -4.89
N MET A 256 26.92 0.95 -5.11
CA MET A 256 26.21 -0.33 -4.98
C MET A 256 25.66 -0.53 -3.55
N LEU A 257 26.47 -0.27 -2.53
CA LEU A 257 26.07 -0.40 -1.11
C LEU A 257 25.07 0.69 -0.70
N ARG A 258 25.15 1.89 -1.30
CA ARG A 258 24.17 2.96 -1.08
C ARG A 258 22.78 2.56 -1.57
N PHE A 259 22.68 1.98 -2.77
CA PHE A 259 21.41 1.46 -3.27
C PHE A 259 20.95 0.22 -2.51
N GLY A 260 21.88 -0.69 -2.16
CA GLY A 260 21.59 -1.85 -1.31
C GLY A 260 20.95 -1.45 0.02
N ARG A 261 21.51 -0.44 0.71
CA ARG A 261 20.91 0.09 1.95
C ARG A 261 19.53 0.70 1.73
N ARG A 262 19.32 1.45 0.65
CA ARG A 262 17.99 2.03 0.33
C ARG A 262 16.96 0.93 0.14
N TYR A 263 17.32 -0.11 -0.60
CA TYR A 263 16.47 -1.26 -0.82
C TYR A 263 16.19 -2.05 0.48
N LEU A 264 17.22 -2.24 1.32
CA LEU A 264 17.08 -2.86 2.65
C LEU A 264 16.08 -2.09 3.54
N LEU A 265 16.17 -0.76 3.58
CA LEU A 265 15.23 0.08 4.34
C LEU A 265 13.79 -0.02 3.80
N ALA A 266 13.62 -0.07 2.48
CA ALA A 266 12.31 -0.29 1.88
C ALA A 266 11.71 -1.66 2.26
N ARG A 267 12.53 -2.71 2.26
CA ARG A 267 12.11 -4.05 2.70
C ARG A 267 11.74 -4.09 4.18
N LYS A 268 12.52 -3.40 5.02
CA LYS A 268 12.19 -3.24 6.44
C LYS A 268 10.84 -2.52 6.64
N SER A 269 10.56 -1.48 5.87
CA SER A 269 9.27 -0.78 5.90
C SER A 269 8.12 -1.73 5.56
N ALA A 270 8.27 -2.53 4.50
CA ALA A 270 7.24 -3.50 4.10
C ALA A 270 6.96 -4.55 5.20
N VAL A 271 8.00 -5.02 5.89
CA VAL A 271 7.84 -5.92 7.06
C VAL A 271 7.07 -5.22 8.18
N MET A 272 7.38 -3.96 8.48
CA MET A 272 6.69 -3.17 9.50
C MET A 272 5.22 -2.91 9.15
N GLU A 273 4.90 -2.69 7.88
CA GLU A 273 3.52 -2.49 7.40
C GLU A 273 2.67 -3.76 7.56
N LEU A 274 3.22 -4.92 7.20
CA LEU A 274 2.56 -6.22 7.42
C LEU A 274 2.37 -6.50 8.91
N GLU A 275 3.37 -6.20 9.71
CA GLU A 275 3.32 -6.38 11.16
C GLU A 275 2.28 -5.47 11.83
N GLU A 276 2.16 -4.22 11.37
CA GLU A 276 1.12 -3.31 11.82
C GLU A 276 -0.25 -3.93 11.57
N HIS A 277 -0.47 -4.43 10.35
CA HIS A 277 -1.73 -5.10 10.00
C HIS A 277 -2.00 -6.35 10.85
N MET A 278 -0.99 -7.17 11.13
CA MET A 278 -1.11 -8.30 12.06
C MET A 278 -1.40 -7.85 13.50
N ALA A 279 -0.84 -6.72 13.94
CA ALA A 279 -1.06 -6.18 15.29
C ALA A 279 -2.52 -5.77 15.52
N TRP A 280 -3.19 -5.24 14.49
CA TRP A 280 -4.64 -4.98 14.52
C TRP A 280 -5.48 -6.24 14.74
N HIS A 281 -4.93 -7.42 14.44
CA HIS A 281 -5.58 -8.72 14.58
C HIS A 281 -5.03 -9.54 15.77
N GLY A 282 -4.45 -8.86 16.78
CA GLY A 282 -3.94 -9.51 17.99
C GLY A 282 -2.49 -10.01 17.90
N GLY A 283 -1.80 -9.74 16.79
CA GLY A 283 -0.36 -9.96 16.66
C GLY A 283 0.47 -9.00 17.51
N GLN A 284 1.75 -9.31 17.70
CA GLN A 284 2.69 -8.44 18.39
C GLN A 284 3.67 -7.79 17.41
N ARG A 285 3.99 -6.52 17.66
CA ARG A 285 5.07 -5.83 16.94
C ARG A 285 6.44 -6.29 17.44
N ILE A 286 7.25 -6.87 16.56
CA ILE A 286 8.60 -7.36 16.74
C ILE A 286 9.59 -6.40 16.06
N VAL A 287 9.43 -6.15 14.76
CA VAL A 287 10.38 -5.35 13.94
C VAL A 287 10.12 -3.85 14.08
N GLY A 288 8.84 -3.46 14.04
CA GLY A 288 8.36 -2.09 14.17
C GLY A 288 7.96 -1.71 15.59
N ARG A 289 8.36 -2.49 16.61
CA ARG A 289 8.02 -2.25 18.01
C ARG A 289 8.34 -0.80 18.40
N ASP A 290 7.34 -0.15 18.99
CA ASP A 290 7.33 1.29 19.17
C ASP A 290 8.59 1.79 19.90
N THR A 291 9.25 2.75 19.28
CA THR A 291 10.58 3.29 19.65
C THR A 291 10.44 4.56 20.47
N GLY A 292 9.27 4.78 21.08
CA GLY A 292 8.94 5.96 21.89
C GLY A 292 9.73 6.08 23.20
N SER A 293 10.48 5.05 23.60
CA SER A 293 11.46 5.17 24.68
C SER A 293 12.75 5.83 24.16
N ALA A 294 13.12 6.97 24.75
CA ALA A 294 14.38 7.66 24.49
C ALA A 294 15.56 6.68 24.67
N GLY A 295 16.11 6.16 23.57
CA GLY A 295 17.18 5.17 23.59
C GLY A 295 17.16 4.17 22.42
N ASN A 296 16.02 4.00 21.74
CA ASN A 296 15.85 2.97 20.70
C ASN A 296 15.92 3.50 19.25
N SER A 297 16.45 4.70 19.02
CA SER A 297 16.56 5.30 17.68
C SER A 297 17.46 4.49 16.71
N TRP A 298 18.46 3.79 17.25
CA TRP A 298 19.34 2.90 16.49
C TRP A 298 18.61 1.70 15.88
N LEU A 299 17.45 1.30 16.43
CA LEU A 299 16.60 0.28 15.81
C LEU A 299 15.94 0.78 14.53
N ARG A 300 15.78 2.10 14.32
CA ARG A 300 15.27 2.66 13.05
C ARG A 300 16.35 2.69 11.99
N SER A 301 17.54 3.19 12.35
CA SER A 301 18.70 3.26 11.49
C SER A 301 19.94 2.74 12.20
N SER A 302 20.43 1.56 11.78
CA SER A 302 21.66 1.02 12.34
C SER A 302 22.86 1.90 11.94
N PRO A 303 23.73 2.28 12.89
CA PRO A 303 25.00 2.94 12.61
C PRO A 303 25.89 2.13 11.66
N THR A 304 25.81 0.80 11.70
CA THR A 304 26.61 -0.09 10.83
C THR A 304 26.30 0.12 9.35
N GLY A 305 25.05 0.46 9.00
CA GLY A 305 24.66 0.75 7.62
C GLY A 305 25.29 2.03 7.07
N LEU A 306 25.64 2.98 7.94
CA LEU A 306 26.37 4.18 7.53
C LEU A 306 27.86 3.87 7.31
N ILE A 307 28.46 3.09 8.22
CA ILE A 307 29.85 2.62 8.09
C ILE A 307 30.05 1.87 6.76
N MET A 308 29.11 0.98 6.42
CA MET A 308 29.14 0.21 5.17
C MET A 308 29.22 1.09 3.90
N ILE A 309 28.62 2.29 3.91
CA ILE A 309 28.63 3.21 2.77
C ILE A 309 29.87 4.10 2.77
N VAL A 310 30.28 4.56 3.95
CA VAL A 310 31.41 5.49 4.10
C VAL A 310 32.74 4.81 3.84
N LEU A 311 32.88 3.53 4.20
CA LEU A 311 34.16 2.84 4.16
C LEU A 311 34.76 2.73 2.74
N PRO A 312 34.01 2.34 1.68
CA PRO A 312 34.57 2.37 0.33
C PRO A 312 34.95 3.78 -0.15
N LEU A 313 34.25 4.83 0.30
CA LEU A 313 34.65 6.21 -0.02
C LEU A 313 35.98 6.59 0.63
N LEU A 314 36.20 6.19 1.89
CA LEU A 314 37.49 6.41 2.56
C LEU A 314 38.63 5.69 1.82
N VAL A 315 38.41 4.44 1.41
CA VAL A 315 39.37 3.68 0.62
C VAL A 315 39.61 4.33 -0.75
N ALA A 316 38.58 4.92 -1.39
CA ALA A 316 38.75 5.68 -2.62
C ALA A 316 39.72 6.87 -2.43
N VAL A 317 39.62 7.58 -1.29
CA VAL A 317 40.55 8.66 -0.95
C VAL A 317 41.98 8.12 -0.77
N CYS A 318 42.15 6.95 -0.15
CA CYS A 318 43.46 6.30 -0.05
C CYS A 318 44.05 5.95 -1.42
N TRP A 319 43.25 5.47 -2.37
CA TRP A 319 43.70 5.21 -3.74
C TRP A 319 44.17 6.47 -4.46
N VAL A 320 43.45 7.59 -4.30
CA VAL A 320 43.88 8.89 -4.85
C VAL A 320 45.19 9.34 -4.22
N ALA A 321 45.30 9.30 -2.89
CA ALA A 321 46.51 9.69 -2.19
C ALA A 321 47.72 8.84 -2.65
N MET A 322 47.53 7.53 -2.78
CA MET A 322 48.57 6.63 -3.28
C MET A 322 48.94 6.92 -4.73
N GLY A 323 47.96 7.20 -5.59
CA GLY A 323 48.21 7.63 -6.97
C GLY A 323 49.04 8.92 -7.05
N VAL A 324 48.75 9.91 -6.21
CA VAL A 324 49.53 11.16 -6.12
C VAL A 324 50.96 10.90 -5.68
N VAL A 325 51.17 10.05 -4.67
CA VAL A 325 52.51 9.67 -4.20
C VAL A 325 53.30 8.99 -5.32
N ILE A 326 52.72 8.00 -6.00
CA ILE A 326 53.36 7.29 -7.13
C ILE A 326 53.65 8.25 -8.28
N ALA A 327 52.77 9.23 -8.52
CA ALA A 327 52.97 10.28 -9.53
C ALA A 327 54.01 11.32 -9.13
N ALA A 328 54.44 11.41 -7.87
CA ALA A 328 55.47 12.33 -7.40
C ALA A 328 56.86 11.69 -7.21
N MET A 329 56.94 10.35 -7.12
CA MET A 329 58.19 9.57 -7.11
C MET A 329 58.97 9.65 -8.42
#